data_AF-X8JI37-F1
#
_entry.id   AF-X8JI37-F1
#
_cell.length_a   1.000
_cell.length_b   1.000
_cell.length_c   1.000
_cell.angle_alpha   90.00
_cell.angle_beta   90.00
_cell.angle_gamma   90.00
#
_symmetry.space_group_name_H-M   'P 1'
#
loop_
_entity.id
_entity.type
_entity.pdbx_description
1 polymer ?
#
loop_
_entity_poly.entity_id
_entity_poly.type
_entity_poly.pdbx_seq_one_letter_code
_entity_poly.pdbx_strand_id
1 'polypeptide(L)'
;MAQLCFECIRSTDPQFNICQLESSYIPDEQVEDLDLRINRSIPTELFYACRYWAHHLYNANGATTLSSQLKSFLSNRLLLWLEVLNLKKATRLAGKSINIAEIWCKRNGCTSDLIELAHDCWRFSNTFALNPISKSTPHIYISMLPFWPQSSPIGRYYRKRAQGMLQVKGTAMGRHHLAPLAIWSFKGLRSASSSPDGTSIALVLGSQLFVVDAFSGRVAVGPFTGHTHWARPSLLLHFHMMAHTSYLALKMVRFAYGAPRTEKLRLVRYRDTYTRSLVPSIHRMAFGSSLALATRQCVYGIPCLGMFS
;
A
#
# COMPACT_ATOMS: atom_id res chain seq x y z
N MET A 1 -13.33 14.66 -20.26
CA MET A 1 -12.56 15.11 -19.06
C MET A 1 -11.30 14.29 -18.80
N ALA A 2 -11.35 12.96 -18.63
CA ALA A 2 -10.15 12.16 -18.34
C ALA A 2 -9.02 12.36 -19.37
N GLN A 3 -9.38 12.37 -20.65
CA GLN A 3 -8.44 12.63 -21.75
C GLN A 3 -7.73 13.99 -21.62
N LEU A 4 -8.46 15.04 -21.22
CA LEU A 4 -7.90 16.38 -21.01
C LEU A 4 -6.92 16.39 -19.84
N CYS A 5 -7.19 15.63 -18.77
CA CYS A 5 -6.24 15.49 -17.67
C CYS A 5 -4.96 14.81 -18.12
N PHE A 6 -5.07 13.71 -18.89
CA PHE A 6 -3.89 13.05 -19.45
C PHE A 6 -3.12 13.96 -20.40
N GLU A 7 -3.80 14.75 -21.22
CA GLU A 7 -3.18 15.71 -22.12
C GLU A 7 -2.45 16.83 -21.37
N CYS A 8 -3.07 17.39 -20.34
CA CYS A 8 -2.48 18.43 -19.50
C CYS A 8 -1.17 17.95 -18.84
N ILE A 9 -1.16 16.74 -18.29
CA ILE A 9 0.06 16.15 -17.70
C ILE A 9 1.10 15.83 -18.79
N ARG A 10 0.65 15.37 -19.97
CA ARG A 10 1.53 15.02 -21.09
C ARG A 10 2.21 16.23 -21.73
N SER A 11 1.56 17.39 -21.71
CA SER A 11 2.04 18.65 -22.29
C SER A 11 2.87 19.50 -21.32
N THR A 12 2.97 19.09 -20.06
CA THR A 12 3.80 19.78 -19.05
C THR A 12 5.27 19.78 -19.47
N ASP A 13 5.96 20.90 -19.29
CA ASP A 13 7.41 21.02 -19.49
C ASP A 13 8.02 21.75 -18.28
N PRO A 14 9.07 21.19 -17.63
CA PRO A 14 9.74 19.94 -17.96
C PRO A 14 8.97 18.67 -17.53
N GLN A 15 9.29 17.55 -18.16
CA GLN A 15 8.66 16.24 -17.93
C GLN A 15 9.28 15.42 -16.78
N PHE A 16 10.23 16.01 -16.05
CA PHE A 16 10.87 15.47 -14.86
C PHE A 16 11.48 16.63 -14.07
N ASN A 17 11.64 16.45 -12.75
CA ASN A 17 12.24 17.46 -11.86
C ASN A 17 11.61 18.86 -12.08
N ILE A 18 10.29 18.94 -11.95
CA ILE A 18 9.49 20.08 -12.41
C ILE A 18 9.83 21.41 -11.70
N CYS A 19 10.36 21.31 -10.47
CA CYS A 19 10.85 22.45 -9.69
C CYS A 19 12.39 22.58 -9.70
N GLN A 20 13.08 21.85 -10.59
CA GLN A 20 14.54 21.93 -10.78
C GLN A 20 15.33 21.77 -9.47
N LEU A 21 14.94 20.79 -8.64
CA LEU A 21 15.63 20.48 -7.40
C LEU A 21 17.03 19.94 -7.72
N GLU A 22 18.05 20.62 -7.21
CA GLU A 22 19.45 20.39 -7.53
C GLU A 22 20.07 19.29 -6.67
N SER A 23 19.50 19.05 -5.48
CA SER A 23 20.04 18.10 -4.50
C SER A 23 18.95 17.19 -3.96
N SER A 24 19.29 15.92 -3.82
CA SER A 24 18.48 14.95 -3.08
C SER A 24 18.78 14.94 -1.57
N TYR A 25 19.90 15.51 -1.15
CA TYR A 25 20.34 15.51 0.26
C TYR A 25 19.58 16.54 1.10
N ILE A 26 19.01 17.55 0.46
CA ILE A 26 18.25 18.61 1.10
C ILE A 26 16.77 18.21 1.06
N PRO A 27 16.09 18.07 2.22
CA PRO A 27 14.64 17.90 2.25
C PRO A 27 13.94 19.06 1.55
N ASP A 28 12.83 18.78 0.86
CA ASP A 28 12.06 19.78 0.12
C ASP A 28 11.73 21.01 0.99
N GLU A 29 11.45 20.79 2.28
CA GLU A 29 11.13 21.85 3.26
C GLU A 29 12.30 22.79 3.59
N GLN A 30 13.52 22.40 3.23
CA GLN A 30 14.75 23.18 3.44
C GLN A 30 15.29 23.78 2.13
N VAL A 31 14.61 23.55 1.01
CA VAL A 31 14.96 24.17 -0.26
C VAL A 31 14.47 25.61 -0.21
N GLU A 32 15.41 26.56 -0.24
CA GLU A 32 15.10 27.99 -0.39
C GLU A 32 14.25 28.19 -1.64
N ASP A 33 13.35 29.17 -1.62
CA ASP A 33 12.46 29.57 -2.74
C ASP A 33 11.48 28.50 -3.28
N LEU A 34 11.42 27.29 -2.70
CA LEU A 34 10.64 26.17 -3.26
C LEU A 34 9.17 26.52 -3.52
N ASP A 35 8.53 27.27 -2.63
CA ASP A 35 7.15 27.70 -2.81
C ASP A 35 6.96 28.57 -4.07
N LEU A 36 7.94 29.40 -4.42
CA LEU A 36 7.94 30.19 -5.65
C LEU A 36 8.08 29.28 -6.88
N ARG A 37 8.99 28.29 -6.83
CA ARG A 37 9.15 27.29 -7.91
C ARG A 37 7.89 26.47 -8.11
N ILE A 38 7.25 26.02 -7.02
CA ILE A 38 5.98 25.29 -7.06
C ILE A 38 4.90 26.13 -7.72
N ASN A 39 4.74 27.39 -7.33
CA ASN A 39 3.70 28.26 -7.89
C ASN A 39 3.94 28.59 -9.37
N ARG A 40 5.20 28.68 -9.80
CA ARG A 40 5.57 28.90 -11.20
C ARG A 40 5.39 27.65 -12.05
N SER A 41 5.83 26.50 -11.57
CA SER A 41 5.93 25.28 -12.37
C SER A 41 4.73 24.35 -12.26
N ILE A 42 3.88 24.51 -11.24
CA ILE A 42 2.69 23.68 -11.03
C ILE A 42 1.44 24.58 -11.05
N PRO A 43 0.96 24.96 -12.26
CA PRO A 43 -0.24 25.77 -12.38
C PRO A 43 -1.48 25.01 -11.90
N THR A 44 -2.55 25.76 -11.60
CA THR A 44 -3.79 25.21 -11.02
C THR A 44 -4.40 24.13 -11.89
N GLU A 45 -4.31 24.26 -13.21
CA GLU A 45 -4.83 23.32 -14.21
C GLU A 45 -4.07 21.99 -14.14
N LEU A 46 -2.74 22.02 -14.03
CA LEU A 46 -1.92 20.83 -13.87
C LEU A 46 -2.25 20.13 -12.56
N PHE A 47 -2.30 20.89 -11.45
CA PHE A 47 -2.62 20.29 -10.16
C PHE A 47 -4.03 19.70 -10.13
N TYR A 48 -5.00 20.36 -10.78
CA TYR A 48 -6.34 19.83 -10.97
C TYR A 48 -6.30 18.50 -11.75
N ALA A 49 -5.61 18.45 -12.89
CA ALA A 49 -5.45 17.24 -13.68
C ALA A 49 -4.83 16.10 -12.84
N CYS A 50 -3.76 16.38 -12.09
CA CYS A 50 -3.10 15.41 -11.22
C CYS A 50 -3.99 14.88 -10.10
N ARG A 51 -4.94 15.68 -9.59
CA ARG A 51 -5.87 15.28 -8.52
C ARG A 51 -7.07 14.49 -9.01
N TYR A 52 -7.61 14.82 -10.18
CA TYR A 52 -8.94 14.36 -10.59
C TYR A 52 -8.95 13.41 -11.80
N TRP A 53 -7.81 13.16 -12.46
CA TRP A 53 -7.77 12.25 -13.63
C TRP A 53 -8.42 10.88 -13.35
N ALA A 54 -8.22 10.30 -12.17
CA ALA A 54 -8.75 8.99 -11.81
C ALA A 54 -10.27 8.99 -11.62
N HIS A 55 -10.81 10.05 -11.01
CA HIS A 55 -12.25 10.22 -10.87
C HIS A 55 -12.92 10.41 -12.24
N HIS A 56 -12.29 11.22 -13.10
CA HIS A 56 -12.78 11.42 -14.47
C HIS A 56 -12.69 10.13 -15.29
N LEU A 57 -11.63 9.34 -15.11
CA LEU A 57 -11.47 8.04 -15.76
C LEU A 57 -12.59 7.08 -15.35
N TYR A 58 -12.84 6.96 -14.03
CA TYR A 58 -13.83 6.05 -13.49
C TYR A 58 -15.24 6.29 -14.05
N ASN A 59 -15.60 7.56 -14.29
CA ASN A 59 -16.90 7.97 -14.79
C ASN A 59 -16.97 8.09 -16.32
N ALA A 60 -15.89 7.79 -17.04
CA ALA A 60 -15.83 7.99 -18.48
C ALA A 60 -16.32 6.77 -19.28
N ASN A 61 -17.03 7.06 -20.37
CA ASN A 61 -17.37 6.11 -21.42
C ASN A 61 -16.20 5.97 -22.43
N GLY A 62 -16.12 4.85 -23.15
CA GLY A 62 -15.12 4.64 -24.22
C GLY A 62 -13.82 4.00 -23.73
N ALA A 63 -13.91 2.74 -23.31
CA ALA A 63 -12.81 1.98 -22.70
C ALA A 63 -11.53 1.93 -23.56
N THR A 64 -11.63 1.70 -24.87
CA THR A 64 -10.44 1.42 -25.71
C THR A 64 -9.46 2.60 -25.76
N THR A 65 -9.94 3.80 -26.06
CA THR A 65 -9.09 5.02 -26.14
C THR A 65 -8.54 5.41 -24.78
N LEU A 66 -9.36 5.28 -23.73
CA LEU A 66 -8.92 5.63 -22.37
C LEU A 66 -7.89 4.64 -21.84
N SER A 67 -7.99 3.36 -22.19
CA SER A 67 -7.00 2.34 -21.81
C SER A 67 -5.63 2.63 -22.40
N SER A 68 -5.56 3.06 -23.67
CA SER A 68 -4.28 3.40 -24.29
C SER A 68 -3.67 4.67 -23.69
N GLN A 69 -4.49 5.69 -23.41
CA GLN A 69 -4.06 6.91 -22.74
C GLN A 69 -3.61 6.66 -21.30
N LEU A 70 -4.34 5.83 -20.55
CA LEU A 70 -3.95 5.41 -19.20
C LEU A 70 -2.62 4.65 -19.22
N LYS A 71 -2.46 3.70 -20.14
CA LYS A 71 -1.20 2.97 -20.31
C LYS A 71 -0.05 3.94 -20.56
N SER A 72 -0.23 4.88 -21.48
CA SER A 72 0.76 5.91 -21.81
C SER A 72 1.09 6.80 -20.61
N PHE A 73 0.09 7.23 -19.84
CA PHE A 73 0.25 8.00 -18.63
C PHE A 73 1.08 7.23 -17.58
N LEU A 74 0.69 6.00 -17.25
CA LEU A 74 1.38 5.19 -16.24
C LEU A 74 2.83 4.83 -16.67
N SER A 75 3.05 4.53 -17.95
CA SER A 75 4.37 4.12 -18.43
C SER A 75 5.35 5.27 -18.68
N ASN A 76 4.86 6.51 -18.89
CA ASN A 76 5.74 7.64 -19.25
C ASN A 76 5.70 8.83 -18.29
N ARG A 77 4.60 9.01 -17.56
CA ARG A 77 4.27 10.24 -16.81
C ARG A 77 3.97 10.02 -15.33
N LEU A 78 4.03 8.78 -14.84
CA LEU A 78 3.81 8.44 -13.43
C LEU A 78 4.75 9.19 -12.49
N LEU A 79 6.05 9.26 -12.83
CA LEU A 79 7.05 9.89 -11.95
C LEU A 79 6.81 11.40 -11.81
N LEU A 80 6.53 12.09 -12.92
CA LEU A 80 6.14 13.50 -12.91
C LEU A 80 4.87 13.74 -12.10
N TRP A 81 3.86 12.89 -12.30
CA TRP A 81 2.63 12.98 -11.52
C TRP A 81 2.88 12.80 -10.02
N LEU A 82 3.76 11.87 -9.64
CA LEU A 82 4.13 11.65 -8.25
C LEU A 82 4.93 12.82 -7.66
N GLU A 83 5.83 13.45 -8.43
CA GLU A 83 6.50 14.69 -8.04
C GLU A 83 5.50 15.80 -7.72
N VAL A 84 4.55 16.06 -8.62
CA VAL A 84 3.53 17.11 -8.44
C VAL A 84 2.72 16.85 -7.17
N LEU A 85 2.32 15.61 -6.93
CA LEU A 85 1.63 15.26 -5.69
C LEU A 85 2.53 15.41 -4.46
N ASN A 86 3.82 15.10 -4.53
CA ASN A 86 4.73 15.24 -3.40
C ASN A 86 4.97 16.70 -3.02
N LEU A 87 5.31 17.52 -4.00
CA LEU A 87 5.57 18.95 -3.84
C LEU A 87 4.35 19.70 -3.32
N LYS A 88 3.14 19.34 -3.78
CA LYS A 88 1.88 19.90 -3.29
C LYS A 88 1.36 19.22 -2.00
N LYS A 89 2.18 18.40 -1.34
CA LYS A 89 1.87 17.67 -0.09
C LYS A 89 0.57 16.84 -0.16
N ALA A 90 0.30 16.28 -1.35
CA ALA A 90 -0.91 15.54 -1.71
C ALA A 90 -0.66 14.05 -2.02
N THR A 91 0.48 13.48 -1.60
CA THR A 91 0.86 12.07 -1.87
C THR A 91 -0.15 11.04 -1.37
N ARG A 92 -0.95 11.36 -0.35
CA ARG A 92 -2.07 10.52 0.13
C ARG A 92 -3.08 10.19 -0.97
N LEU A 93 -3.17 11.02 -2.02
CA LEU A 93 -4.07 10.79 -3.15
C LEU A 93 -3.52 9.75 -4.13
N ALA A 94 -2.20 9.49 -4.12
CA ALA A 94 -1.56 8.69 -5.15
C ALA A 94 -2.08 7.25 -5.14
N GLY A 95 -2.04 6.58 -3.98
CA GLY A 95 -2.57 5.23 -3.82
C GLY A 95 -4.04 5.10 -4.20
N LYS A 96 -4.88 6.06 -3.79
CA LYS A 96 -6.32 6.05 -4.11
C LYS A 96 -6.56 6.21 -5.62
N SER A 97 -5.86 7.15 -6.25
CA SER A 97 -6.02 7.44 -7.69
C SER A 97 -5.65 6.24 -8.56
N ILE A 98 -4.52 5.59 -8.28
CA ILE A 98 -4.11 4.39 -9.03
C ILE A 98 -5.04 3.21 -8.75
N ASN A 99 -5.53 3.06 -7.51
CA ASN A 99 -6.47 1.99 -7.19
C ASN A 99 -7.78 2.13 -7.97
N ILE A 100 -8.30 3.36 -8.09
CA ILE A 100 -9.47 3.66 -8.92
C ILE A 100 -9.20 3.26 -10.38
N ALA A 101 -8.02 3.57 -10.91
CA ALA A 101 -7.64 3.18 -12.27
C ALA A 101 -7.55 1.66 -12.44
N GLU A 102 -6.98 0.94 -11.47
CA GLU A 102 -6.92 -0.54 -11.48
C GLU A 102 -8.34 -1.16 -11.46
N ILE A 103 -9.24 -0.61 -10.64
CA ILE A 103 -10.66 -1.03 -10.59
C ILE A 103 -11.34 -0.76 -11.93
N TRP A 104 -11.14 0.43 -12.49
CA TRP A 104 -11.69 0.79 -13.80
C TRP A 104 -11.18 -0.15 -14.89
N CYS A 105 -9.89 -0.51 -14.88
CA CYS A 105 -9.30 -1.45 -15.83
C CYS A 105 -9.98 -2.83 -15.78
N LYS A 106 -10.19 -3.35 -14.56
CA LYS A 106 -10.84 -4.65 -14.33
C LYS A 106 -12.30 -4.66 -14.81
N ARG A 107 -13.03 -3.57 -14.58
CA ARG A 107 -14.44 -3.44 -14.99
C ARG A 107 -14.61 -3.31 -16.51
N ASN A 108 -13.64 -2.70 -17.17
CA ASN A 108 -13.72 -2.41 -18.61
C ASN A 108 -12.93 -3.42 -19.47
N GLY A 109 -12.54 -4.58 -18.92
CA GLY A 109 -11.87 -5.64 -19.68
C GLY A 109 -10.51 -5.22 -20.26
N CYS A 110 -9.76 -4.37 -19.57
CA CYS A 110 -8.41 -3.99 -19.99
C CYS A 110 -7.46 -5.20 -20.02
N THR A 111 -6.36 -5.07 -20.77
CA THR A 111 -5.35 -6.12 -20.86
C THR A 111 -4.69 -6.42 -19.51
N SER A 112 -4.25 -7.66 -19.30
CA SER A 112 -3.51 -8.06 -18.08
C SER A 112 -2.32 -7.15 -17.84
N ASP A 113 -1.54 -6.85 -18.89
CA ASP A 113 -0.40 -5.93 -18.83
C ASP A 113 -0.73 -4.57 -18.21
N LEU A 114 -1.89 -3.99 -18.53
CA LEU A 114 -2.29 -2.69 -18.00
C LEU A 114 -2.74 -2.80 -16.54
N ILE A 115 -3.42 -3.89 -16.18
CA ILE A 115 -3.82 -4.16 -14.78
C ILE A 115 -2.57 -4.39 -13.91
N GLU A 116 -1.60 -5.16 -14.40
CA GLU A 116 -0.31 -5.40 -13.75
C GLU A 116 0.50 -4.11 -13.61
N LEU A 117 0.55 -3.28 -14.67
CA LEU A 117 1.19 -1.97 -14.61
C LEU A 117 0.52 -1.07 -13.57
N ALA A 118 -0.81 -0.99 -13.56
CA ALA A 118 -1.54 -0.19 -12.56
C ALA A 118 -1.26 -0.68 -11.14
N HIS A 119 -1.22 -2.01 -10.93
CA HIS A 119 -0.90 -2.57 -9.63
C HIS A 119 0.53 -2.25 -9.18
N ASP A 120 1.52 -2.33 -10.08
CA ASP A 120 2.90 -1.97 -9.79
C ASP A 120 3.05 -0.46 -9.51
N CYS A 121 2.32 0.38 -10.25
CA CYS A 121 2.22 1.83 -9.99
C CYS A 121 1.62 2.16 -8.62
N TRP A 122 0.62 1.39 -8.20
CA TRP A 122 0.02 1.52 -6.87
C TRP A 122 1.06 1.22 -5.78
N ARG A 123 1.82 0.13 -5.95
CA ARG A 123 2.90 -0.25 -5.01
C ARG A 123 4.01 0.80 -4.98
N PHE A 124 4.50 1.24 -6.14
CA PHE A 124 5.56 2.23 -6.24
C PHE A 124 5.17 3.54 -5.57
N SER A 125 3.99 4.07 -5.91
CA SER A 125 3.50 5.35 -5.39
C SER A 125 3.31 5.31 -3.88
N ASN A 126 2.73 4.24 -3.34
CA ASN A 126 2.56 4.09 -1.90
C ASN A 126 3.87 3.85 -1.17
N THR A 127 4.79 3.06 -1.74
CA THR A 127 6.12 2.83 -1.14
C THR A 127 6.87 4.15 -0.99
N PHE A 128 6.86 4.99 -2.02
CA PHE A 128 7.46 6.31 -1.95
C PHE A 128 6.76 7.16 -0.88
N ALA A 129 5.43 7.29 -0.96
CA ALA A 129 4.65 8.17 -0.09
C ALA A 129 4.69 7.80 1.40
N LEU A 130 4.96 6.53 1.73
CA LEU A 130 5.07 6.04 3.11
C LEU A 130 6.51 6.04 3.65
N ASN A 131 7.50 6.21 2.77
CA ASN A 131 8.90 6.15 3.15
C ASN A 131 9.42 7.57 3.49
N PRO A 132 10.27 7.74 4.52
CA PRO A 132 10.91 9.01 4.85
C PRO A 132 11.62 9.72 3.69
N ILE A 133 12.06 8.98 2.66
CA ILE A 133 12.66 9.57 1.46
C ILE A 133 11.71 10.50 0.70
N SER A 134 10.38 10.40 0.89
CA SER A 134 9.42 11.35 0.30
C SER A 134 9.57 12.78 0.81
N LYS A 135 10.34 13.00 1.88
CA LYS A 135 10.73 14.35 2.31
C LYS A 135 11.61 15.07 1.28
N SER A 136 12.25 14.35 0.36
CA SER A 136 13.03 14.92 -0.73
C SER A 136 12.55 14.30 -2.05
N THR A 137 11.84 15.10 -2.84
CA THR A 137 11.23 14.69 -4.11
C THR A 137 12.21 14.01 -5.08
N PRO A 138 13.49 14.42 -5.20
CA PRO A 138 14.46 13.77 -6.07
C PRO A 138 14.71 12.29 -5.76
N HIS A 139 14.37 11.80 -4.55
CA HIS A 139 14.48 10.37 -4.23
C HIS A 139 13.56 9.47 -5.06
N ILE A 140 12.56 10.01 -5.76
CA ILE A 140 11.83 9.27 -6.80
C ILE A 140 12.82 8.69 -7.83
N TYR A 141 13.81 9.48 -8.23
CA TYR A 141 14.77 9.14 -9.26
C TYR A 141 15.98 8.41 -8.73
N ILE A 142 16.55 8.85 -7.60
CA ILE A 142 17.83 8.34 -7.13
C ILE A 142 17.73 7.15 -6.16
N SER A 143 16.56 6.92 -5.58
CA SER A 143 16.38 5.86 -4.56
C SER A 143 15.22 4.94 -4.89
N MET A 144 14.06 5.46 -5.28
CA MET A 144 12.93 4.61 -5.62
C MET A 144 13.16 3.86 -6.92
N LEU A 145 13.42 4.58 -8.01
CA LEU A 145 13.51 3.99 -9.34
C LEU A 145 14.67 2.97 -9.53
N PRO A 146 15.91 3.23 -9.09
CA PRO A 146 17.03 2.31 -9.28
C PRO A 146 16.88 1.05 -8.41
N PHE A 147 16.23 1.21 -7.26
CA PHE A 147 15.91 0.14 -6.32
C PHE A 147 14.47 -0.35 -6.52
N TRP A 148 13.88 -0.18 -7.70
CA TRP A 148 12.63 -0.86 -8.07
C TRP A 148 12.95 -2.12 -8.88
N PRO A 149 12.24 -3.25 -8.67
CA PRO A 149 12.58 -4.50 -9.34
C PRO A 149 12.57 -4.37 -10.87
N GLN A 150 13.69 -4.68 -11.54
CA GLN A 150 13.83 -4.49 -12.98
C GLN A 150 12.94 -5.41 -13.84
N SER A 151 12.40 -6.47 -13.24
CA SER A 151 11.41 -7.37 -13.85
C SER A 151 9.98 -6.83 -13.76
N SER A 152 9.71 -5.88 -12.87
CA SER A 152 8.38 -5.27 -12.70
C SER A 152 8.01 -4.35 -13.87
N PRO A 153 6.72 -4.08 -14.11
CA PRO A 153 6.28 -3.13 -15.13
C PRO A 153 7.00 -1.77 -15.08
N ILE A 154 7.07 -1.10 -13.92
CA ILE A 154 7.77 0.19 -13.80
C ILE A 154 9.25 0.05 -14.10
N GLY A 155 9.89 -0.99 -13.57
CA GLY A 155 11.31 -1.26 -13.83
C GLY A 155 11.60 -1.41 -15.31
N ARG A 156 10.67 -2.00 -16.08
CA ARG A 156 10.78 -2.13 -17.54
C ARG A 156 10.53 -0.80 -18.26
N TYR A 157 9.43 -0.09 -17.97
CA TYR A 157 9.07 1.13 -18.69
C TYR A 157 10.02 2.30 -18.42
N TYR A 158 10.50 2.45 -17.19
CA TYR A 158 11.39 3.55 -16.80
C TYR A 158 12.87 3.19 -16.85
N ARG A 159 13.23 1.99 -17.33
CA ARG A 159 14.62 1.50 -17.39
C ARG A 159 15.58 2.51 -18.00
N LYS A 160 15.20 3.12 -19.14
CA LYS A 160 16.04 4.12 -19.83
C LYS A 160 16.35 5.33 -18.96
N ARG A 161 15.42 5.76 -18.10
CA ARG A 161 15.63 6.87 -17.17
C ARG A 161 16.47 6.49 -15.95
N ALA A 162 16.61 5.19 -15.69
CA ALA A 162 17.49 4.64 -14.65
C ALA A 162 18.87 4.23 -15.18
N GLN A 163 19.15 4.42 -16.48
CA GLN A 163 20.45 4.08 -17.06
C GLN A 163 21.56 4.98 -16.48
N GLY A 164 22.69 4.39 -16.13
CA GLY A 164 23.81 5.10 -15.46
C GLY A 164 23.67 5.20 -13.95
N MET A 165 22.56 4.73 -13.37
CA MET A 165 22.35 4.71 -11.92
C MET A 165 22.78 3.36 -11.32
N LEU A 166 23.04 3.35 -10.00
CA LEU A 166 23.40 2.16 -9.23
C LEU A 166 22.40 1.03 -9.50
N GLN A 167 22.87 -0.03 -10.17
CA GLN A 167 22.08 -1.23 -10.39
C GLN A 167 22.30 -2.21 -9.25
N VAL A 168 21.27 -2.39 -8.43
CA VAL A 168 21.32 -3.38 -7.36
C VAL A 168 21.10 -4.77 -7.95
N LYS A 169 22.15 -5.60 -7.89
CA LYS A 169 22.08 -7.01 -8.23
C LYS A 169 21.76 -7.82 -6.97
N GLY A 170 20.77 -8.70 -7.02
CA GLY A 170 20.45 -9.64 -5.93
C GLY A 170 18.97 -9.95 -5.78
N THR A 171 18.68 -11.06 -5.07
CA THR A 171 17.29 -11.56 -4.86
C THR A 171 16.53 -10.79 -3.78
N ALA A 172 17.23 -10.06 -2.90
CA ALA A 172 16.62 -9.24 -1.84
C ALA A 172 15.65 -8.18 -2.41
N MET A 173 16.00 -7.63 -3.57
CA MET A 173 15.22 -6.66 -4.32
C MET A 173 13.95 -7.25 -4.94
N GLY A 174 13.99 -8.49 -5.44
CA GLY A 174 12.79 -9.22 -5.88
C GLY A 174 11.83 -9.52 -4.72
N ARG A 175 12.36 -9.71 -3.50
CA ARG A 175 11.56 -9.95 -2.28
C ARG A 175 10.87 -8.69 -1.76
N HIS A 176 11.42 -7.50 -1.98
CA HIS A 176 10.76 -6.24 -1.60
C HIS A 176 9.38 -6.05 -2.27
N HIS A 177 9.21 -6.54 -3.51
CA HIS A 177 7.90 -6.53 -4.17
C HIS A 177 6.86 -7.40 -3.45
N LEU A 178 7.28 -8.39 -2.66
CA LEU A 178 6.37 -9.27 -1.91
C LEU A 178 6.13 -8.79 -0.48
N ALA A 179 6.91 -7.82 0.00
CA ALA A 179 6.80 -7.30 1.35
C ALA A 179 5.57 -6.38 1.51
N PRO A 180 4.98 -6.32 2.71
CA PRO A 180 4.00 -5.29 3.05
C PRO A 180 4.62 -3.88 2.90
N LEU A 181 3.83 -2.96 2.34
CA LEU A 181 4.14 -1.52 2.23
C LEU A 181 4.25 -0.84 3.60
N ALA A 182 3.45 -1.29 4.58
CA ALA A 182 3.52 -0.82 5.95
C ALA A 182 3.05 -1.91 6.93
N ILE A 183 3.58 -1.86 8.16
CA ILE A 183 3.16 -2.73 9.26
C ILE A 183 2.72 -1.88 10.44
N TRP A 184 1.45 -2.01 10.84
CA TRP A 184 0.88 -1.32 11.97
C TRP A 184 0.71 -2.28 13.16
N SER A 185 1.07 -1.84 14.36
CA SER A 185 0.96 -2.66 15.58
C SER A 185 -0.04 -2.05 16.55
N PHE A 186 -1.07 -2.81 16.91
CA PHE A 186 -2.08 -2.38 17.88
C PHE A 186 -2.08 -3.30 19.11
N LYS A 187 -2.13 -2.70 20.30
CA LYS A 187 -2.27 -3.44 21.57
C LYS A 187 -3.74 -3.67 21.88
N GLY A 188 -4.08 -4.87 22.37
CA GLY A 188 -5.44 -5.17 22.84
C GLY A 188 -6.47 -5.43 21.72
N LEU A 189 -5.99 -5.78 20.52
CA LEU A 189 -6.86 -6.07 19.38
C LEU A 189 -7.63 -7.38 19.58
N ARG A 190 -8.97 -7.28 19.53
CA ARG A 190 -9.90 -8.41 19.59
C ARG A 190 -10.26 -8.94 18.21
N SER A 191 -10.47 -8.04 17.26
CA SER A 191 -10.88 -8.37 15.89
C SER A 191 -10.49 -7.23 14.94
N ALA A 192 -10.27 -7.57 13.67
CA ALA A 192 -10.05 -6.61 12.60
C ALA A 192 -10.70 -7.08 11.30
N SER A 193 -11.12 -6.12 10.47
CA SER A 193 -11.58 -6.39 9.11
C SER A 193 -11.25 -5.22 8.19
N SER A 194 -10.89 -5.49 6.94
CA SER A 194 -10.54 -4.50 5.94
C SER A 194 -11.74 -4.14 5.05
N SER A 195 -11.83 -2.88 4.63
CA SER A 195 -12.79 -2.46 3.62
C SER A 195 -12.52 -3.14 2.26
N PRO A 196 -13.54 -3.32 1.40
CA PRO A 196 -13.35 -3.97 0.10
C PRO A 196 -12.36 -3.25 -0.84
N ASP A 197 -12.26 -1.93 -0.73
CA ASP A 197 -11.31 -1.09 -1.45
C ASP A 197 -9.90 -1.09 -0.81
N GLY A 198 -9.75 -1.67 0.39
CA GLY A 198 -8.51 -1.75 1.15
C GLY A 198 -8.02 -0.40 1.71
N THR A 199 -8.86 0.63 1.72
CA THR A 199 -8.49 1.96 2.21
C THR A 199 -8.64 2.12 3.71
N SER A 200 -9.50 1.31 4.33
CA SER A 200 -9.86 1.42 5.74
C SER A 200 -9.83 0.06 6.43
N ILE A 201 -9.55 0.06 7.72
CA ILE A 201 -9.52 -1.13 8.57
C ILE A 201 -10.39 -0.83 9.79
N ALA A 202 -11.42 -1.64 10.00
CA ALA A 202 -12.14 -1.62 11.27
C ALA A 202 -11.37 -2.46 12.30
N LEU A 203 -11.15 -1.92 13.49
CA LEU A 203 -10.44 -2.55 14.60
C LEU A 203 -11.34 -2.53 15.84
N VAL A 204 -11.41 -3.65 16.54
CA VAL A 204 -12.05 -3.74 17.87
C VAL A 204 -10.96 -3.82 18.93
N LEU A 205 -10.82 -2.77 19.73
CA LEU A 205 -9.88 -2.68 20.86
C LEU A 205 -10.68 -2.65 22.17
N GLY A 206 -10.65 -3.75 22.93
CA GLY A 206 -11.53 -3.88 24.10
C GLY A 206 -13.01 -3.86 23.73
N SER A 207 -13.77 -2.87 24.25
CA SER A 207 -15.18 -2.60 23.93
C SER A 207 -15.38 -1.48 22.91
N GLN A 208 -14.29 -0.92 22.38
CA GLN A 208 -14.30 0.21 21.46
C GLN A 208 -14.04 -0.24 20.03
N LEU A 209 -14.83 0.28 19.10
CA LEU A 209 -14.62 0.11 17.66
C LEU A 209 -13.93 1.36 17.09
N PHE A 210 -12.91 1.13 16.27
CA PHE A 210 -12.18 2.16 15.54
C PHE A 210 -12.19 1.83 14.05
N VAL A 211 -12.23 2.87 13.23
CA VAL A 211 -11.89 2.78 11.81
C VAL A 211 -10.56 3.48 11.61
N VAL A 212 -9.59 2.79 11.03
CA VAL A 212 -8.22 3.25 10.81
C VAL A 212 -7.96 3.34 9.32
N ASP A 213 -7.29 4.40 8.88
CA ASP A 213 -6.83 4.55 7.50
C ASP A 213 -5.69 3.57 7.23
N ALA A 214 -5.88 2.63 6.30
CA ALA A 214 -4.94 1.53 6.04
C ALA A 214 -3.56 2.03 5.56
N PHE A 215 -3.57 3.17 4.86
CA PHE A 215 -2.39 3.83 4.32
C PHE A 215 -1.53 4.45 5.42
N SER A 216 -2.10 5.23 6.34
CA SER A 216 -1.35 5.96 7.36
C SER A 216 -1.33 5.31 8.75
N GLY A 217 -2.15 4.28 8.98
CA GLY A 217 -2.30 3.63 10.29
C GLY A 217 -2.96 4.52 11.34
N ARG A 218 -3.46 5.70 10.97
CA ARG A 218 -4.11 6.66 11.87
C ARG A 218 -5.60 6.39 11.99
N VAL A 219 -6.15 6.63 13.19
CA VAL A 219 -7.59 6.55 13.42
C VAL A 219 -8.29 7.56 12.52
N ALA A 220 -9.16 7.06 11.65
CA ALA A 220 -10.02 7.85 10.79
C ALA A 220 -11.33 8.20 11.50
N VAL A 221 -11.92 7.25 12.23
CA VAL A 221 -13.20 7.42 12.94
C VAL A 221 -13.24 6.58 14.23
N GLY A 222 -13.87 7.10 15.28
CA GLY A 222 -14.01 6.47 16.59
C GLY A 222 -13.30 7.26 17.71
N PRO A 223 -13.28 6.75 18.95
CA PRO A 223 -13.85 5.47 19.38
C PRO A 223 -15.38 5.48 19.33
N PHE A 224 -15.97 4.40 18.79
CA PHE A 224 -17.39 4.12 18.99
C PHE A 224 -17.56 3.27 20.24
N THR A 225 -18.37 3.78 21.18
CA THR A 225 -18.73 3.11 22.44
C THR A 225 -20.22 2.79 22.43
N GLY A 226 -20.58 1.55 22.75
CA GLY A 226 -21.99 1.09 22.72
C GLY A 226 -22.15 -0.43 22.68
N HIS A 227 -21.08 -1.16 22.41
CA HIS A 227 -21.06 -2.63 22.52
C HIS A 227 -20.86 -3.05 23.99
N THR A 228 -21.80 -2.68 24.87
CA THR A 228 -21.69 -2.98 26.30
C THR A 228 -22.22 -4.35 26.68
N HIS A 229 -22.97 -5.04 25.82
CA HIS A 229 -23.47 -6.39 26.11
C HIS A 229 -23.73 -7.21 24.83
N TRP A 230 -23.52 -8.52 24.95
CA TRP A 230 -23.80 -9.59 23.98
C TRP A 230 -24.62 -9.19 22.74
N ALA A 231 -24.05 -9.35 21.54
CA ALA A 231 -24.85 -9.34 20.32
C ALA A 231 -25.23 -10.79 19.98
N ARG A 232 -26.49 -11.17 20.25
CA ARG A 232 -27.14 -12.24 19.47
C ARG A 232 -27.34 -11.74 18.02
N PRO A 233 -27.35 -12.64 17.04
CA PRO A 233 -27.24 -12.31 15.62
C PRO A 233 -28.58 -11.87 15.05
N SER A 234 -29.01 -10.63 15.32
CA SER A 234 -30.16 -10.05 14.63
C SER A 234 -30.25 -8.57 14.96
N LEU A 235 -29.51 -7.73 14.23
CA LEU A 235 -29.83 -6.36 13.81
C LEU A 235 -28.53 -5.67 13.38
N LEU A 236 -28.08 -6.00 12.17
CA LEU A 236 -27.00 -5.28 11.48
C LEU A 236 -27.48 -5.06 10.06
N LEU A 237 -28.24 -3.99 9.86
CA LEU A 237 -28.51 -3.48 8.52
C LEU A 237 -27.22 -2.86 7.97
N HIS A 238 -26.75 -3.45 6.87
CA HIS A 238 -25.92 -2.86 5.82
C HIS A 238 -24.51 -2.36 6.17
N PHE A 239 -23.65 -3.23 6.69
CA PHE A 239 -22.25 -3.32 6.25
C PHE A 239 -21.79 -4.78 6.40
N HIS A 240 -21.59 -5.48 5.28
CA HIS A 240 -21.13 -6.88 5.27
C HIS A 240 -19.67 -6.96 5.75
N MET A 241 -19.46 -7.00 7.07
CA MET A 241 -18.21 -7.45 7.69
C MET A 241 -18.54 -8.45 8.80
N MET A 242 -18.51 -9.74 8.48
CA MET A 242 -18.69 -10.80 9.49
C MET A 242 -17.34 -11.08 10.16
N ALA A 243 -17.25 -10.85 11.47
CA ALA A 243 -16.16 -11.27 12.32
C ALA A 243 -16.63 -12.38 13.28
N HIS A 244 -15.93 -13.52 13.29
CA HIS A 244 -16.06 -14.54 14.34
C HIS A 244 -14.98 -14.31 15.40
N THR A 245 -15.37 -14.15 16.67
CA THR A 245 -14.48 -13.90 17.81
C THR A 245 -14.26 -15.15 18.66
N SER A 246 -13.03 -15.34 19.19
CA SER A 246 -12.79 -16.18 20.38
C SER A 246 -11.77 -15.55 21.34
N TYR A 247 -11.82 -15.98 22.60
CA TYR A 247 -11.55 -15.23 23.84
C TYR A 247 -10.08 -14.97 24.25
N LEU A 248 -9.94 -13.99 25.16
CA LEU A 248 -8.83 -13.54 26.03
C LEU A 248 -7.37 -13.90 25.67
N ALA A 249 -6.69 -12.93 25.05
CA ALA A 249 -5.26 -12.64 25.28
C ALA A 249 -5.00 -11.19 24.88
N LEU A 250 -4.25 -10.41 25.68
CA LEU A 250 -3.68 -9.12 25.27
C LEU A 250 -2.60 -9.39 24.21
N LYS A 251 -3.03 -9.68 22.98
CA LYS A 251 -2.15 -9.93 21.84
C LYS A 251 -1.85 -8.60 21.16
N MET A 252 -0.56 -8.35 20.94
CA MET A 252 -0.14 -7.38 19.96
C MET A 252 -0.36 -8.00 18.58
N VAL A 253 -1.22 -7.39 17.77
CA VAL A 253 -1.48 -7.87 16.41
C VAL A 253 -0.87 -6.89 15.43
N ARG A 254 -0.12 -7.44 14.46
CA ARG A 254 0.49 -6.69 13.37
C ARG A 254 -0.41 -6.78 12.14
N PHE A 255 -0.73 -5.64 11.56
CA PHE A 255 -1.45 -5.55 10.29
C PHE A 255 -0.49 -5.16 9.18
N ALA A 256 -0.52 -5.87 8.06
CA ALA A 256 0.31 -5.62 6.89
C ALA A 256 -0.52 -4.97 5.77
N TYR A 257 -0.13 -3.77 5.35
CA TYR A 257 -0.73 -3.07 4.21
C TYR A 257 0.05 -3.41 2.92
N GLY A 258 -0.62 -3.68 1.80
CA GLY A 258 0.04 -3.86 0.49
C GLY A 258 0.61 -5.25 0.16
N ALA A 259 0.27 -6.27 0.95
CA ALA A 259 0.52 -7.67 0.59
C ALA A 259 -0.21 -8.06 -0.72
N PRO A 260 0.30 -9.04 -1.50
CA PRO A 260 -0.33 -9.50 -2.74
C PRO A 260 -1.81 -9.90 -2.52
N ARG A 261 -2.72 -9.37 -3.35
CA ARG A 261 -4.18 -9.57 -3.22
C ARG A 261 -4.65 -11.03 -3.35
N THR A 262 -3.77 -11.95 -3.76
CA THR A 262 -4.05 -13.41 -3.81
C THR A 262 -3.96 -14.09 -2.44
N GLU A 263 -3.34 -13.45 -1.44
CA GLU A 263 -3.38 -13.93 -0.06
C GLU A 263 -4.50 -13.22 0.69
N LYS A 264 -5.65 -13.89 0.84
CA LYS A 264 -6.63 -13.52 1.87
C LYS A 264 -5.86 -13.40 3.19
N LEU A 265 -6.01 -12.28 3.91
CA LEU A 265 -5.62 -12.13 5.31
C LEU A 265 -6.28 -13.27 6.11
N ARG A 266 -5.60 -14.41 6.22
CA ARG A 266 -6.03 -15.55 7.01
C ARG A 266 -5.42 -15.40 8.39
N LEU A 267 -6.30 -15.33 9.39
CA LEU A 267 -5.92 -15.59 10.77
C LEU A 267 -5.60 -17.10 10.87
N VAL A 268 -4.34 -17.46 10.66
CA VAL A 268 -3.92 -18.88 10.74
C VAL A 268 -3.88 -19.30 12.21
N ARG A 269 -4.72 -20.28 12.56
CA ARG A 269 -4.58 -21.06 13.81
C ARG A 269 -3.77 -22.31 13.48
N TYR A 270 -2.65 -22.52 14.18
CA TYR A 270 -2.03 -23.85 14.21
C TYR A 270 -2.54 -24.59 15.44
N ARG A 271 -3.06 -25.81 15.23
CA ARG A 271 -3.26 -26.82 16.27
C ARG A 271 -2.05 -27.73 16.22
N ASP A 272 -1.37 -27.87 17.34
CA ASP A 272 -0.23 -28.77 17.50
C ASP A 272 -0.67 -30.22 17.23
N THR A 273 0.01 -30.91 16.31
CA THR A 273 0.00 -32.37 16.20
C THR A 273 1.05 -32.94 17.12
N TYR A 274 0.60 -33.71 18.11
CA TYR A 274 1.42 -34.54 19.00
C TYR A 274 2.05 -35.71 18.22
N THR A 275 3.31 -36.02 18.51
CA THR A 275 3.87 -37.38 18.38
C THR A 275 4.45 -37.80 19.73
N ARG A 276 4.01 -38.99 20.19
CA ARG A 276 4.36 -39.66 21.45
C ARG A 276 5.84 -40.11 21.45
N SER A 277 6.48 -40.04 22.62
CA SER A 277 7.27 -41.17 23.13
C SER A 277 7.31 -41.20 24.67
N LEU A 278 6.96 -42.39 25.18
CA LEU A 278 7.29 -43.08 26.45
C LEU A 278 7.11 -42.41 27.85
N VAL A 279 6.34 -43.14 28.65
CA VAL A 279 5.95 -43.09 30.09
C VAL A 279 7.10 -43.71 30.95
N PRO A 280 7.21 -43.71 32.32
CA PRO A 280 6.26 -43.31 33.40
C PRO A 280 6.76 -42.42 34.58
N SER A 281 5.76 -41.88 35.28
CA SER A 281 5.65 -41.71 36.76
C SER A 281 6.41 -40.59 37.49
N ILE A 282 5.66 -39.64 38.10
CA ILE A 282 5.50 -39.39 39.57
C ILE A 282 4.94 -37.98 39.85
N HIS A 283 3.89 -37.96 40.67
CA HIS A 283 3.34 -36.94 41.58
C HIS A 283 3.43 -35.41 41.37
N ARG A 284 2.24 -34.82 41.59
CA ARG A 284 1.88 -33.66 42.43
C ARG A 284 2.07 -32.22 41.92
N MET A 285 0.90 -31.56 41.90
CA MET A 285 0.52 -30.25 42.45
C MET A 285 1.09 -28.95 41.87
N ALA A 286 0.13 -28.04 41.69
CA ALA A 286 0.24 -26.64 41.37
C ALA A 286 1.12 -25.85 42.34
N PHE A 287 1.90 -24.90 41.83
CA PHE A 287 1.64 -23.45 41.80
C PHE A 287 2.90 -22.77 41.24
N GLY A 288 2.76 -21.68 40.48
CA GLY A 288 3.91 -20.85 40.13
C GLY A 288 3.75 -20.07 38.84
N SER A 289 3.33 -18.82 38.98
CA SER A 289 3.52 -17.80 37.95
C SER A 289 5.02 -17.67 37.64
N SER A 290 5.41 -17.57 36.37
CA SER A 290 6.49 -16.65 35.97
C SER A 290 6.44 -16.36 34.47
N LEU A 291 6.81 -15.13 34.15
CA LEU A 291 6.77 -14.50 32.83
C LEU A 291 7.51 -15.31 31.76
N ALA A 292 6.87 -15.50 30.61
CA ALA A 292 7.55 -15.65 29.33
C ALA A 292 6.74 -14.96 28.23
N LEU A 293 7.19 -13.77 27.80
CA LEU A 293 6.70 -13.08 26.61
C LEU A 293 7.12 -13.87 25.37
N ALA A 294 6.23 -14.73 24.88
CA ALA A 294 6.44 -15.41 23.60
C ALA A 294 6.11 -14.46 22.44
N THR A 295 7.13 -13.81 21.89
CA THR A 295 7.07 -13.12 20.60
C THR A 295 6.92 -14.18 19.51
N ARG A 296 5.71 -14.40 18.98
CA ARG A 296 5.51 -15.28 17.82
C ARG A 296 5.61 -14.45 16.54
N GLN A 297 6.72 -14.61 15.82
CA GLN A 297 6.83 -14.29 14.39
C GLN A 297 6.28 -15.49 13.59
N CYS A 298 5.43 -15.23 12.59
CA CYS A 298 5.09 -16.21 11.57
C CYS A 298 5.60 -15.71 10.22
N VAL A 299 6.35 -16.58 9.54
CA VAL A 299 6.74 -16.52 8.12
C VAL A 299 5.95 -17.62 7.41
N TYR A 300 5.50 -17.37 6.18
CA TYR A 300 4.95 -18.42 5.31
C TYR A 300 5.53 -18.28 3.89
N GLY A 301 5.96 -19.39 3.29
CA GLY A 301 6.27 -19.53 1.86
C GLY A 301 7.77 -19.56 1.49
N ILE A 302 8.48 -20.64 1.83
CA ILE A 302 9.66 -21.09 1.07
C ILE A 302 9.13 -21.95 -0.10
N PRO A 303 9.52 -21.72 -1.37
CA PRO A 303 9.23 -22.68 -2.43
C PRO A 303 10.19 -23.87 -2.31
N CYS A 304 9.64 -25.09 -2.21
CA CYS A 304 10.39 -26.31 -2.45
C CYS A 304 10.79 -26.36 -3.93
N LEU A 305 12.09 -26.30 -4.19
CA LEU A 305 12.69 -26.78 -5.44
C LEU A 305 12.49 -28.30 -5.50
N GLY A 306 11.74 -28.77 -6.49
CA GLY A 306 11.78 -30.15 -6.93
C GLY A 306 12.95 -30.31 -7.92
N MET A 307 14.01 -30.98 -7.49
CA MET A 307 14.99 -31.62 -8.38
C MET A 307 14.56 -33.07 -8.59
N PHE A 308 14.61 -33.52 -9.85
CA PHE A 308 14.80 -34.88 -10.38
C PHE A 308 14.63 -36.04 -9.37
N SER A 309 13.69 -36.96 -9.60
CA SER A 309 13.78 -38.02 -10.62
C SER A 309 12.40 -38.53 -10.98
#